data_AF-A0A933VXU4-F1
#
_entry.id   AF-A0A933VXU4-F1
#
_cell.length_a   1.000
_cell.length_b   1.000
_cell.length_c   1.000
_cell.angle_alpha   90.00
_cell.angle_beta   90.00
_cell.angle_gamma   90.00
#
_symmetry.space_group_name_H-M   'P 1'
#
loop_
_entity.id
_entity.type
_entity.pdbx_description
1 polymer ?
#
loop_
_entity_poly.entity_id
_entity_poly.type
_entity_poly.pdbx_seq_one_letter_code
_entity_poly.pdbx_strand_id
1 'polypeptide(L)'
;MLLDTPIPIFKRFFIRNVFGLKSDFTFVLVGKCSNNPNLDKGHLEGSILLFVGQENWCGEVFDWIRWTQGRLTEYSPKLGEQHGSLDNYFEDKRHDLLGVIRSKAAFCFPFSLARNGVVEMEWDEQEPLRGTGISLPIDEKQRETKVSIVAGQAFFFLKDMVYRHQHHNPRTDTITLLYRSDEDDVAWRSETLRCLYKKALDYKRSAILEEYLSSLGLVAYIRAFKRVCSEDGHKTVKPKLFLDLIEKSVQIGREMATLTSSLPVLSFVQNLAFGIAGISIAVLSAVNIGQGPEGTTASSVIGTVVYDPFLILSAKFIAERFTSFTAISCVLLLFVYGYHRKIDVGTTTFVRTLARVLAPLPKSASVAVTIVLGILVIGATFFVWNLLTHP
;
A
#
# COMPACT_ATOMS: atom_id res chain seq x y z
N MET A 1 8.20 -9.78 15.73
CA MET A 1 7.79 -9.32 14.38
C MET A 1 6.25 -9.38 14.26
N LEU A 2 5.56 -8.61 15.10
CA LEU A 2 4.09 -8.55 15.27
C LEU A 2 3.66 -7.08 15.15
N LEU A 3 3.80 -6.41 13.99
CA LEU A 3 3.62 -4.94 13.98
C LEU A 3 2.96 -4.33 12.74
N ASP A 4 2.07 -5.05 12.06
CA ASP A 4 1.18 -4.47 11.03
C ASP A 4 -0.30 -4.75 11.32
N THR A 5 -0.79 -4.26 12.47
CA THR A 5 -2.23 -4.08 12.67
C THR A 5 -2.66 -2.69 12.17
N PRO A 6 -3.73 -2.60 11.37
CA PRO A 6 -4.10 -1.42 10.58
C PRO A 6 -4.77 -0.28 11.37
N ILE A 7 -4.59 -0.19 12.70
CA ILE A 7 -5.17 0.88 13.50
C ILE A 7 -4.06 1.60 14.29
N PRO A 8 -3.53 2.72 13.75
CA PRO A 8 -2.46 3.51 14.39
C PRO A 8 -2.79 3.91 15.83
N ILE A 9 -4.07 4.15 16.13
CA ILE A 9 -4.56 4.51 17.46
C ILE A 9 -4.41 3.34 18.45
N PHE A 10 -4.81 2.12 18.06
CA PHE A 10 -4.65 0.94 18.92
C PHE A 10 -3.18 0.57 19.10
N LYS A 11 -2.34 0.74 18.08
CA LYS A 11 -0.89 0.51 18.19
C LYS A 11 -0.24 1.50 19.17
N ARG A 12 -0.55 2.79 19.05
CA ARG A 12 -0.07 3.81 20.02
C ARG A 12 -0.58 3.53 21.44
N PHE A 13 -1.85 3.19 21.60
CA PHE A 13 -2.44 2.86 22.89
C PHE A 13 -1.79 1.62 23.51
N PHE A 14 -1.65 0.53 22.76
CA PHE A 14 -1.09 -0.73 23.26
C PHE A 14 0.41 -0.61 23.55
N ILE A 15 1.19 0.03 22.66
CA ILE A 15 2.63 0.21 22.88
C ILE A 15 2.90 1.06 24.12
N ARG A 16 2.14 2.15 24.28
CA ARG A 16 2.25 3.04 25.44
C ARG A 16 1.87 2.33 26.74
N ASN A 17 0.75 1.61 26.76
CA ASN A 17 0.22 1.03 27.99
C ASN A 17 0.83 -0.32 28.38
N VAL A 18 1.28 -1.13 27.42
CA VAL A 18 1.81 -2.48 27.69
C VAL A 18 3.33 -2.47 27.82
N PHE A 19 4.03 -1.67 27.02
CA PHE A 19 5.50 -1.62 27.03
C PHE A 19 6.07 -0.38 27.72
N GLY A 20 5.23 0.58 28.13
CA GLY A 20 5.70 1.82 28.75
C GLY A 20 6.53 2.72 27.82
N LEU A 21 6.57 2.41 26.51
CA LEU A 21 7.34 3.16 25.54
C LEU A 21 6.47 4.29 24.98
N LYS A 22 6.88 5.55 25.19
CA LYS A 22 6.35 6.67 24.40
C LYS A 22 6.72 6.41 22.94
N SER A 23 5.73 6.04 22.11
CA SER A 23 5.92 5.67 20.70
C SER A 23 6.12 6.86 19.76
N ASP A 24 6.54 8.01 20.29
CA ASP A 24 6.66 9.26 19.55
C ASP A 24 8.14 9.53 19.31
N PHE A 25 8.56 9.24 18.08
CA PHE A 25 9.92 9.39 17.61
C PHE A 25 9.92 10.36 16.43
N THR A 26 10.93 11.23 16.37
CA THR A 26 11.16 12.12 15.23
C THR A 26 12.53 11.83 14.65
N PHE A 27 12.59 11.54 13.36
CA PHE A 27 13.84 11.40 12.61
C PHE A 27 14.15 12.69 11.86
N VAL A 28 15.43 13.07 11.86
CA VAL A 28 15.94 14.25 11.17
C VAL A 28 17.15 13.82 10.38
N LEU A 29 17.13 14.05 9.07
CA LEU A 29 18.26 13.80 8.20
C LEU A 29 18.95 15.12 7.89
N VAL A 30 20.24 15.21 8.19
CA VAL A 30 21.12 16.29 7.74
C VAL A 30 22.20 15.67 6.88
N GLY A 31 22.16 15.92 5.58
CA GLY A 31 23.11 15.35 4.64
C GLY A 31 23.34 16.21 3.42
N LYS A 32 24.42 15.92 2.71
CA LYS A 32 24.81 16.56 1.46
C LYS A 32 25.20 15.49 0.44
N CYS A 33 25.00 15.78 -0.84
CA CYS A 33 25.56 14.97 -1.91
C CYS A 33 27.01 15.40 -2.15
N SER A 34 27.95 14.47 -2.22
CA SER A 34 29.32 14.79 -2.65
C SER A 34 29.31 15.19 -4.14
N ASN A 35 29.70 16.44 -4.41
CA ASN A 35 29.56 17.14 -5.70
C ASN A 35 30.61 16.73 -6.74
N ASN A 36 30.90 15.43 -6.91
CA ASN A 36 31.71 15.01 -8.05
C ASN A 36 30.83 14.51 -9.20
N PRO A 37 30.39 15.39 -10.13
CA PRO A 37 29.56 15.00 -11.27
C PRO A 37 30.28 14.05 -12.25
N ASN A 38 31.61 13.96 -12.16
CA ASN A 38 32.45 13.13 -13.03
C ASN A 38 32.76 11.76 -12.43
N LEU A 39 32.32 11.45 -11.21
CA LEU A 39 32.49 10.13 -10.62
C LEU A 39 31.13 9.46 -10.47
N ASP A 40 31.03 8.23 -10.97
CA ASP A 40 29.98 7.26 -10.61
C ASP A 40 29.91 7.00 -9.08
N LYS A 41 30.84 7.58 -8.32
CA LYS A 41 31.02 7.50 -6.87
C LYS A 41 30.44 8.70 -6.11
N GLY A 42 29.41 9.37 -6.62
CA GLY A 42 28.67 10.33 -5.81
C GLY A 42 28.00 9.62 -4.62
N HIS A 43 28.11 10.19 -3.42
CA HIS A 43 27.49 9.66 -2.20
C HIS A 43 26.60 10.73 -1.56
N LEU A 44 25.45 10.31 -1.02
CA LEU A 44 24.71 11.11 -0.06
C LEU A 44 25.28 10.79 1.32
N GLU A 45 25.98 11.75 1.91
CA GLU A 45 26.65 11.60 3.20
C GLU A 45 26.00 12.51 4.23
N GLY A 46 25.86 12.04 5.46
CA GLY A 46 25.19 12.84 6.49
C GLY A 46 25.09 12.18 7.85
N SER A 47 24.13 12.64 8.62
CA SER A 47 23.75 12.06 9.91
C SER A 47 22.23 11.97 10.00
N ILE A 48 21.74 10.84 10.49
CA ILE A 48 20.33 10.66 10.86
C ILE A 48 20.25 10.79 12.37
N LEU A 49 19.49 11.76 12.84
CA LEU A 49 19.28 12.01 14.25
C LEU A 49 17.88 11.56 14.66
N LEU A 50 17.82 10.83 15.77
CA LEU A 50 16.57 10.33 16.35
C LEU A 50 16.28 11.08 17.65
N PHE A 51 15.13 11.72 17.73
CA PHE A 51 14.61 12.37 18.93
C PHE A 51 13.48 11.54 19.52
N VAL A 52 13.45 11.46 20.85
CA VAL A 52 12.38 10.74 21.59
C VAL A 52 11.53 11.75 22.31
N GLY A 53 10.21 11.72 22.07
CA GLY A 53 9.28 12.72 22.58
C GLY A 53 9.31 14.01 21.76
N GLN A 54 8.15 14.67 21.69
CA GLN A 54 8.04 15.95 20.98
C GLN A 54 8.82 17.05 21.69
N GLU A 55 8.93 16.99 23.01
CA GLU A 55 9.66 17.95 23.85
C GLU A 55 11.14 18.11 23.49
N ASN A 56 11.79 17.08 22.96
CA ASN A 56 13.22 17.10 22.64
C ASN A 56 13.51 17.64 21.24
N TRP A 57 12.49 17.71 20.38
CA TRP A 57 12.58 18.21 19.01
C TRP A 57 11.91 19.58 18.85
N CYS A 58 10.77 19.80 19.51
CA CYS A 58 10.03 21.05 19.47
C CYS A 58 10.74 22.13 20.30
N GLY A 59 10.85 23.35 19.74
CA GLY A 59 11.57 24.47 20.35
C GLY A 59 12.90 24.70 19.65
N GLU A 60 14.00 24.78 20.41
CA GLU A 60 15.32 25.17 19.92
C GLU A 60 15.77 24.39 18.66
N VAL A 61 15.64 23.06 18.65
CA VAL A 61 16.04 22.23 17.51
C VAL A 61 15.22 22.56 16.26
N PHE A 62 13.89 22.67 16.39
CA PHE A 62 13.01 23.04 15.29
C PHE A 62 13.28 24.45 14.77
N ASP A 63 13.52 25.41 15.68
CA ASP A 63 13.83 26.79 15.33
C ASP A 63 15.15 26.90 14.57
N TRP A 64 16.18 26.17 15.01
CA TRP A 64 17.45 26.07 14.29
C TRP A 64 17.27 25.47 12.90
N ILE A 65 16.51 24.39 12.76
CA ILE A 65 16.29 23.77 11.45
C ILE A 65 15.52 24.70 10.52
N ARG A 66 14.48 25.36 11.03
CA ARG A 66 13.72 26.34 10.26
C ARG A 66 14.58 27.53 9.85
N TRP A 67 15.41 28.03 10.76
CA TRP A 67 16.36 29.10 10.50
C TRP A 67 17.35 28.69 9.42
N THR A 68 18.00 27.52 9.56
CA THR A 68 18.95 26.98 8.59
C THR A 68 18.26 26.81 7.22
N GLN A 69 17.09 26.16 7.16
CA GLN A 69 16.32 25.99 5.92
C GLN A 69 15.94 27.32 5.26
N GLY A 70 15.54 28.33 6.03
CA GLY A 70 15.22 29.67 5.51
C GLY A 70 16.39 30.29 4.75
N ARG A 71 17.62 30.05 5.24
CA ARG A 71 18.85 30.58 4.65
C ARG A 71 19.37 29.81 3.45
N LEU A 72 18.86 28.60 3.15
CA LEU A 72 19.22 27.88 1.91
C LEU A 72 18.95 28.72 0.66
N THR A 73 17.94 29.60 0.73
CA THR A 73 17.60 30.50 -0.38
C THR A 73 18.69 31.53 -0.67
N GLU A 74 19.45 31.97 0.34
CA GLU A 74 20.57 32.94 0.23
C GLU A 74 21.73 32.37 -0.60
N TYR A 75 21.92 31.04 -0.57
CA TYR A 75 23.00 30.33 -1.25
C TYR A 75 22.53 29.63 -2.54
N SER A 76 21.35 30.01 -3.03
CA SER A 76 20.82 29.50 -4.29
C SER A 76 21.66 29.98 -5.47
N PRO A 77 22.03 29.11 -6.43
CA PRO A 77 22.78 29.49 -7.63
C PRO A 77 22.17 30.65 -8.43
N LYS A 78 20.87 30.91 -8.23
CA LYS A 78 20.13 31.99 -8.90
C LYS A 78 20.53 33.40 -8.43
N LEU A 79 21.24 33.54 -7.30
CA LEU A 79 21.62 34.83 -6.72
C LEU A 79 23.02 35.33 -7.15
N GLY A 80 23.70 34.60 -8.06
CA GLY A 80 25.01 35.00 -8.59
C GLY A 80 26.20 34.63 -7.68
N GLU A 81 27.41 34.81 -8.18
CA GLU A 81 28.67 34.36 -7.57
C GLU A 81 28.99 35.00 -6.20
N GLN A 82 28.31 36.10 -5.84
CA GLN A 82 28.61 36.85 -4.61
C GLN A 82 28.18 36.18 -3.31
N HIS A 83 27.27 35.18 -3.37
CA HIS A 83 26.67 34.60 -2.17
C HIS A 83 27.27 33.25 -1.71
N GLY A 84 28.40 32.83 -2.28
CA GLY A 84 29.03 31.54 -1.95
C GLY A 84 28.29 30.33 -2.53
N SER A 85 28.92 29.15 -2.49
CA SER A 85 28.30 27.91 -2.98
C SER A 85 27.42 27.27 -1.90
N LEU A 86 26.48 26.40 -2.32
CA LEU A 86 25.75 25.51 -1.40
C LEU A 86 26.73 24.67 -0.56
N ASP A 87 27.88 24.29 -1.12
CA ASP A 87 28.90 23.56 -0.37
C ASP A 87 29.47 24.40 0.78
N ASN A 88 29.74 25.70 0.56
CA ASN A 88 30.19 26.59 1.64
C ASN A 88 29.13 26.77 2.72
N TYR A 89 27.85 26.88 2.33
CA TYR A 89 26.74 26.91 3.28
C TYR A 89 26.68 25.63 4.12
N PHE A 90 26.79 24.48 3.46
CA PHE A 90 26.76 23.20 4.15
C PHE A 90 27.95 23.07 5.09
N GLU A 91 29.18 23.39 4.70
CA GLU A 91 30.32 23.29 5.61
C GLU A 91 30.22 24.23 6.82
N ASP A 92 29.86 25.49 6.60
CA ASP A 92 29.75 26.49 7.67
C ASP A 92 28.57 26.20 8.62
N LYS A 93 27.37 25.97 8.08
CA LYS A 93 26.15 25.86 8.89
C LYS A 93 25.83 24.45 9.37
N ARG A 94 26.36 23.40 8.73
CA ARG A 94 26.16 22.02 9.20
C ARG A 94 26.86 21.80 10.53
N HIS A 95 28.06 22.33 10.74
CA HIS A 95 28.78 22.13 11.99
C HIS A 95 28.01 22.75 13.17
N ASP A 96 27.60 24.02 13.02
CA ASP A 96 26.78 24.74 14.01
C ASP A 96 25.45 24.00 14.28
N LEU A 97 24.73 23.65 13.21
CA LEU A 97 23.46 22.93 13.33
C LEU A 97 23.66 21.60 14.05
N LEU A 98 24.59 20.75 13.58
CA LEU A 98 24.87 19.45 14.18
C LEU A 98 25.30 19.57 15.63
N GLY A 99 26.11 20.58 15.99
CA GLY A 99 26.51 20.82 17.38
C GLY A 99 25.31 21.04 18.31
N VAL A 100 24.35 21.87 17.87
CA VAL A 100 23.13 22.13 18.64
C VAL A 100 22.23 20.89 18.66
N ILE A 101 21.90 20.31 17.50
CA ILE A 101 20.88 19.27 17.41
C ILE A 101 21.36 17.92 17.97
N ARG A 102 22.65 17.57 17.85
CA ARG A 102 23.20 16.33 18.41
C ARG A 102 23.10 16.31 19.92
N SER A 103 23.29 17.46 20.58
CA SER A 103 23.20 17.57 22.04
C SER A 103 21.81 17.22 22.62
N LYS A 104 20.78 17.24 21.77
CA LYS A 104 19.37 16.95 22.12
C LYS A 104 18.88 15.62 21.51
N ALA A 105 19.62 15.07 20.56
CA ALA A 105 19.26 13.82 19.91
C ALA A 105 19.51 12.63 20.85
N ALA A 106 18.65 11.63 20.75
CA ALA A 106 18.85 10.36 21.45
C ALA A 106 19.83 9.48 20.70
N PHE A 107 19.80 9.44 19.37
CA PHE A 107 20.78 8.69 18.59
C PHE A 107 21.22 9.51 17.40
N CYS A 108 22.48 9.36 17.01
CA CYS A 108 23.07 9.95 15.82
C CYS A 108 23.72 8.81 15.02
N PHE A 109 23.27 8.62 13.79
CA PHE A 109 23.83 7.65 12.86
C PHE A 109 24.47 8.39 11.68
N PRO A 110 25.79 8.62 11.71
CA PRO A 110 26.52 8.95 10.50
C PRO A 110 26.22 7.90 9.42
N PHE A 111 25.99 8.35 8.19
CA PHE A 111 25.69 7.45 7.09
C PHE A 111 26.33 7.92 5.79
N SER A 112 26.55 6.95 4.90
CA SER A 112 26.89 7.15 3.51
C SER A 112 25.97 6.29 2.64
N LEU A 113 25.32 6.90 1.65
CA LEU A 113 24.50 6.22 0.66
C LEU A 113 25.13 6.42 -0.71
N ALA A 114 25.67 5.35 -1.27
CA ALA A 114 26.19 5.33 -2.62
C ALA A 114 25.06 5.31 -3.66
N ARG A 115 25.34 5.80 -4.88
CA ARG A 115 24.36 5.78 -6.00
C ARG A 115 23.90 4.38 -6.40
N ASN A 116 24.70 3.36 -6.12
CA ASN A 116 24.36 1.96 -6.35
C ASN A 116 23.38 1.40 -5.29
N GLY A 117 22.98 2.21 -4.30
CA GLY A 117 22.04 1.85 -3.24
C GLY A 117 22.67 1.18 -2.02
N VAL A 118 23.99 1.03 -1.97
CA VAL A 118 24.69 0.55 -0.78
C VAL A 118 24.67 1.65 0.29
N VAL A 119 24.28 1.26 1.49
CA VAL A 119 24.20 2.14 2.66
C VAL A 119 25.16 1.63 3.71
N GLU A 120 26.01 2.53 4.18
CA GLU A 120 26.86 2.33 5.35
C GLU A 120 26.34 3.25 6.47
N MET A 121 26.23 2.70 7.67
CA MET A 121 25.79 3.44 8.85
C MET A 121 26.70 3.08 10.01
N GLU A 122 27.13 4.10 10.72
CA GLU A 122 27.95 3.95 11.90
C GLU A 122 27.15 4.35 13.14
N TRP A 123 27.49 3.73 14.26
CA TRP A 123 27.03 4.18 15.56
C TRP A 123 28.24 4.63 16.37
N ASP A 124 28.26 5.91 16.73
CA ASP A 124 29.22 6.43 17.68
C ASP A 124 28.78 6.11 19.12
N GLU A 125 29.41 5.10 19.74
CA GLU A 125 29.16 4.73 21.14
C GLU A 125 29.66 5.81 22.12
N GLN A 126 30.59 6.68 21.68
CA GLN A 126 31.19 7.69 22.54
C GLN A 126 30.31 8.92 22.72
N GLU A 127 29.31 9.15 21.86
CA GLU A 127 28.35 10.24 22.05
C GLU A 127 27.38 9.88 23.19
N PRO A 128 27.47 10.54 24.36
CA PRO A 128 26.62 10.22 25.48
C PRO A 128 25.17 10.61 25.15
N LEU A 129 24.22 9.74 25.48
CA LEU A 129 22.76 9.93 25.37
C LEU A 129 22.24 11.01 26.33
N ARG A 130 22.83 12.21 26.30
CA ARG A 130 22.60 13.26 27.29
C ARG A 130 21.18 13.79 27.12
N GLY A 131 20.45 13.85 28.24
CA GLY A 131 19.16 14.55 28.32
C GLY A 131 17.94 13.82 27.76
N THR A 132 18.09 12.64 27.15
CA THR A 132 16.95 11.94 26.50
C THR A 132 16.24 10.93 27.40
N GLY A 133 16.81 10.63 28.57
CA GLY A 133 16.26 9.65 29.51
C GLY A 133 16.34 8.19 29.03
N ILE A 134 16.99 7.93 27.88
CA ILE A 134 17.19 6.57 27.38
C ILE A 134 18.44 5.99 28.04
N SER A 135 18.26 4.97 28.86
CA SER A 135 19.34 4.13 29.35
C SER A 135 19.53 2.93 28.43
N LEU A 136 20.71 2.83 27.81
CA LEU A 136 21.12 1.59 27.17
C LEU A 136 21.50 0.56 28.25
N PRO A 137 21.20 -0.73 28.03
CA PRO A 137 21.63 -1.80 28.92
C PRO A 137 23.14 -1.77 29.14
N ILE A 138 23.56 -2.07 30.38
CA ILE A 138 24.98 -2.25 30.70
C ILE A 138 25.52 -3.49 29.98
N ASP A 139 24.73 -4.56 29.92
CA ASP A 139 25.04 -5.78 29.16
C ASP A 139 25.26 -5.47 27.66
N GLU A 140 26.44 -5.80 27.16
CA GLU A 140 26.90 -5.51 25.80
C GLU A 140 25.97 -6.13 24.74
N LYS A 141 25.56 -7.39 24.92
CA LYS A 141 24.72 -8.10 23.96
C LYS A 141 23.32 -7.49 23.87
N GLN A 142 22.72 -7.14 24.99
CA GLN A 142 21.43 -6.45 25.01
C GLN A 142 21.53 -5.04 24.42
N ARG A 143 22.63 -4.34 24.69
CA ARG A 143 22.91 -3.02 24.12
C ARG A 143 23.02 -3.08 22.61
N GLU A 144 23.82 -4.00 22.08
CA GLU A 144 23.98 -4.24 20.64
C GLU A 144 22.62 -4.56 19.99
N THR A 145 21.84 -5.46 20.61
CA THR A 145 20.50 -5.80 20.11
C THR A 145 19.59 -4.57 20.03
N LYS A 146 19.58 -3.72 21.06
CA LYS A 146 18.76 -2.50 21.05
C LYS A 146 19.20 -1.54 19.97
N VAL A 147 20.50 -1.34 19.78
CA VAL A 147 20.93 -0.39 18.75
C VAL A 147 20.82 -0.94 17.34
N SER A 148 20.99 -2.23 17.13
CA SER A 148 20.63 -2.86 15.86
C SER A 148 19.16 -2.58 15.48
N ILE A 149 18.25 -2.63 16.46
CA ILE A 149 16.84 -2.27 16.24
C ILE A 149 16.69 -0.79 15.85
N VAL A 150 17.34 0.12 16.57
CA VAL A 150 17.25 1.57 16.33
C VAL A 150 17.90 1.95 14.99
N ALA A 151 19.10 1.45 14.69
CA ALA A 151 19.78 1.60 13.42
C ALA A 151 18.90 1.09 12.28
N GLY A 152 18.22 -0.06 12.47
CA GLY A 152 17.26 -0.59 11.51
C GLY A 152 16.13 0.41 11.20
N GLN A 153 15.58 1.08 12.22
CA GLN A 153 14.56 2.13 12.00
C GLN A 153 15.14 3.32 11.23
N ALA A 154 16.36 3.76 11.56
CA ALA A 154 17.04 4.85 10.84
C ALA A 154 17.32 4.48 9.37
N PHE A 155 17.71 3.23 9.10
CA PHE A 155 17.85 2.71 7.73
C PHE A 155 16.53 2.71 6.97
N PHE A 156 15.43 2.23 7.56
CA PHE A 156 14.12 2.26 6.92
C PHE A 156 13.65 3.70 6.64
N PHE A 157 13.91 4.63 7.57
CA PHE A 157 13.65 6.05 7.35
C PHE A 157 14.44 6.62 6.17
N LEU A 158 15.76 6.36 6.10
CA LEU A 158 16.60 6.77 4.98
C LEU A 158 16.07 6.22 3.66
N LYS A 159 15.76 4.92 3.66
CA LYS A 159 15.22 4.23 2.48
C LYS A 159 13.91 4.86 2.02
N ASP A 160 12.95 5.10 2.91
CA ASP A 160 11.67 5.73 2.58
C ASP A 160 11.83 7.15 1.99
N MET A 161 12.91 7.86 2.36
CA MET A 161 13.21 9.17 1.79
C MET A 161 13.77 9.09 0.36
N VAL A 162 14.63 8.12 0.08
CA VAL A 162 15.39 8.05 -1.18
C VAL A 162 14.77 7.12 -2.22
N TYR A 163 13.93 6.19 -1.79
CA TYR A 163 13.34 5.16 -2.62
C TYR A 163 11.85 5.41 -2.82
N ARG A 164 11.41 5.41 -4.09
CA ARG A 164 9.99 5.36 -4.44
C ARG A 164 9.64 3.96 -4.91
N HIS A 165 8.66 3.33 -4.26
CA HIS A 165 8.15 2.02 -4.64
C HIS A 165 7.44 2.09 -5.99
N GLN A 166 8.18 1.87 -7.08
CA GLN A 166 7.62 1.91 -8.44
C GLN A 166 7.07 0.56 -8.89
N HIS A 167 7.66 -0.54 -8.42
CA HIS A 167 7.44 -1.87 -9.02
C HIS A 167 6.97 -2.93 -8.04
N HIS A 168 6.78 -2.59 -6.76
CA HIS A 168 6.26 -3.52 -5.76
C HIS A 168 5.46 -2.78 -4.68
N ASN A 169 4.66 -3.53 -3.93
CA ASN A 169 3.89 -2.98 -2.83
C ASN A 169 4.83 -2.55 -1.67
N PRO A 170 4.68 -1.35 -1.08
CA PRO A 170 5.49 -0.91 0.07
C PRO A 170 5.53 -1.92 1.24
N ARG A 171 4.49 -2.75 1.40
CA ARG A 171 4.45 -3.79 2.43
C ARG A 171 5.53 -4.86 2.30
N THR A 172 6.17 -4.98 1.15
CA THR A 172 7.22 -5.98 0.94
C THR A 172 8.61 -5.42 0.94
N ASP A 173 8.74 -4.18 1.40
CA ASP A 173 10.00 -3.47 1.50
C ASP A 173 10.83 -3.91 2.72
N THR A 174 10.42 -4.93 3.48
CA THR A 174 11.18 -5.47 4.61
C THR A 174 12.23 -6.52 4.22
N ILE A 175 12.50 -6.68 2.92
CA ILE A 175 13.42 -7.71 2.41
C ILE A 175 14.89 -7.37 2.73
N THR A 176 15.26 -6.10 2.69
CA THR A 176 16.61 -5.64 2.99
C THR A 176 16.78 -5.41 4.48
N LEU A 177 17.81 -6.02 5.06
CA LEU A 177 18.17 -5.88 6.46
C LEU A 177 19.50 -5.13 6.58
N LEU A 178 19.75 -4.56 7.75
CA LEU A 178 21.09 -4.13 8.12
C LEU A 178 21.90 -5.34 8.54
N TYR A 179 23.16 -5.33 8.13
CA TYR A 179 24.16 -6.31 8.54
C TYR A 179 25.26 -5.57 9.28
N ARG A 180 25.87 -6.25 10.24
CA ARG A 180 27.08 -5.72 10.87
C ARG A 180 28.17 -5.70 9.80
N SER A 181 28.93 -4.61 9.75
CA SER A 181 30.17 -4.57 8.98
C SER A 181 31.17 -5.46 9.71
N ASP A 182 31.11 -6.76 9.44
CA ASP A 182 32.14 -7.74 9.79
C ASP A 182 32.97 -8.09 8.56
N GLU A 183 34.03 -8.89 8.73
CA GLU A 183 35.02 -9.12 7.68
C GLU A 183 34.49 -9.89 6.44
N ASP A 184 33.25 -10.40 6.45
CA ASP A 184 32.68 -11.18 5.34
C ASP A 184 31.57 -10.44 4.56
N ASP A 185 32.00 -9.50 3.71
CA ASP A 185 31.15 -8.82 2.71
C ASP A 185 30.34 -9.78 1.82
N VAL A 186 30.78 -11.03 1.67
CA VAL A 186 30.10 -12.01 0.81
C VAL A 186 28.84 -12.55 1.49
N ALA A 187 28.83 -12.64 2.82
CA ALA A 187 27.74 -13.22 3.58
C ALA A 187 26.45 -12.40 3.44
N TRP A 188 26.52 -11.09 3.71
CA TRP A 188 25.35 -10.21 3.66
C TRP A 188 24.80 -10.04 2.24
N ARG A 189 25.69 -9.97 1.23
CA ARG A 189 25.30 -9.91 -0.19
C ARG A 189 24.59 -11.20 -0.61
N SER A 190 25.11 -12.35 -0.19
CA SER A 190 24.50 -13.66 -0.48
C SER A 190 23.13 -13.80 0.19
N GLU A 191 23.01 -13.39 1.45
CA GLU A 191 21.77 -13.44 2.21
C GLU A 191 20.71 -12.49 1.62
N THR A 192 21.10 -11.27 1.26
CA THR A 192 20.21 -10.30 0.60
C THR A 192 19.68 -10.84 -0.72
N LEU A 193 20.55 -11.44 -1.56
CA LEU A 193 20.12 -12.09 -2.80
C LEU A 193 19.17 -13.26 -2.55
N ARG A 194 19.44 -14.08 -1.53
CA ARG A 194 18.59 -15.21 -1.16
C ARG A 194 17.21 -14.73 -0.72
N CYS A 195 17.14 -13.68 0.08
CA CYS A 195 15.88 -13.09 0.55
C CYS A 195 15.06 -12.48 -0.59
N LEU A 196 15.70 -11.70 -1.48
CA LEU A 196 15.05 -11.16 -2.68
C LEU A 196 14.53 -12.28 -3.59
N TYR A 197 15.35 -13.30 -3.84
CA TYR A 197 14.98 -14.43 -4.69
C TYR A 197 13.83 -15.25 -4.11
N LYS A 198 13.88 -15.56 -2.81
CA LYS A 198 12.79 -16.24 -2.11
C LYS A 198 11.50 -15.44 -2.24
N LYS A 199 11.55 -14.12 -2.05
CA LYS A 199 10.35 -13.28 -2.17
C LYS A 199 9.80 -13.25 -3.60
N ALA A 200 10.67 -13.21 -4.61
CA ALA A 200 10.25 -13.31 -6.01
C ALA A 200 9.52 -14.65 -6.29
N LEU A 201 10.01 -15.76 -5.73
CA LEU A 201 9.35 -17.07 -5.80
C LEU A 201 8.01 -17.10 -5.07
N ASP A 202 7.91 -16.48 -3.90
CA ASP A 202 6.66 -16.42 -3.14
C ASP A 202 5.59 -15.67 -3.94
N TYR A 203 5.93 -14.53 -4.55
CA TYR A 203 5.03 -13.80 -5.43
C TYR A 203 4.65 -14.57 -6.71
N LYS A 204 5.61 -15.28 -7.30
CA LYS A 204 5.36 -16.12 -8.48
C LYS A 204 4.31 -17.21 -8.20
N ARG A 205 4.23 -17.72 -6.97
CA ARG A 205 3.28 -18.78 -6.58
C ARG A 205 1.84 -18.29 -6.45
N SER A 206 1.63 -16.98 -6.46
CA SER A 206 0.31 -16.40 -6.33
C SER A 206 -0.45 -16.36 -7.64
N ALA A 207 -1.77 -16.52 -7.58
CA ALA A 207 -2.66 -16.36 -8.73
C ALA A 207 -3.04 -14.89 -8.99
N ILE A 208 -2.51 -13.94 -8.21
CA ILE A 208 -2.86 -12.52 -8.28
C ILE A 208 -1.99 -11.82 -9.33
N LEU A 209 -2.63 -11.16 -10.31
CA LEU A 209 -1.95 -10.48 -11.42
C LEU A 209 -0.90 -9.46 -10.94
N GLU A 210 -1.24 -8.67 -9.93
CA GLU A 210 -0.38 -7.65 -9.33
C GLU A 210 0.88 -8.27 -8.67
N GLU A 211 0.79 -9.51 -8.17
CA GLU A 211 1.92 -10.20 -7.56
C GLU A 211 2.89 -10.73 -8.61
N TYR A 212 2.42 -11.13 -9.80
CA TYR A 212 3.32 -11.42 -10.92
C TYR A 212 4.14 -10.20 -11.34
N LEU A 213 3.52 -9.01 -11.43
CA LEU A 213 4.25 -7.76 -11.72
C LEU A 213 5.28 -7.46 -10.64
N SER A 214 4.91 -7.64 -9.36
CA SER A 214 5.83 -7.48 -8.23
C SER A 214 7.00 -8.46 -8.30
N SER A 215 6.76 -9.70 -8.73
CA SER A 215 7.82 -10.70 -8.95
C SER A 215 8.79 -10.28 -10.05
N LEU A 216 8.30 -9.76 -11.19
CA LEU A 216 9.16 -9.22 -12.26
C LEU A 216 10.00 -8.03 -11.77
N GLY A 217 9.40 -7.11 -11.00
CA GLY A 217 10.12 -6.01 -10.37
C GLY A 217 11.26 -6.50 -9.47
N LEU A 218 11.01 -7.50 -8.63
CA LEU A 218 12.05 -8.12 -7.80
C LEU A 218 13.14 -8.80 -8.63
N VAL A 219 12.80 -9.48 -9.74
CA VAL A 219 13.81 -10.06 -10.65
C VAL A 219 14.73 -8.99 -11.22
N ALA A 220 14.19 -7.82 -11.60
CA ALA A 220 14.99 -6.68 -12.04
C ALA A 220 15.92 -6.16 -10.93
N TYR A 221 15.41 -6.03 -9.69
CA TYR A 221 16.26 -5.65 -8.54
C TYR A 221 17.37 -6.66 -8.25
N ILE A 222 17.08 -7.96 -8.35
CA ILE A 222 18.08 -9.01 -8.17
C ILE A 222 19.19 -8.88 -9.21
N ARG A 223 18.85 -8.60 -10.49
CA ARG A 223 19.85 -8.37 -11.54
C ARG A 223 20.70 -7.13 -11.26
N ALA A 224 20.07 -6.02 -10.87
CA ALA A 224 20.77 -4.79 -10.52
C ALA A 224 21.72 -5.02 -9.34
N PHE A 225 21.25 -5.65 -8.26
CA PHE A 225 22.07 -5.93 -7.09
C PHE A 225 23.24 -6.88 -7.41
N LYS A 226 23.02 -7.92 -8.24
CA LYS A 226 24.12 -8.77 -8.73
C LYS A 226 25.18 -7.99 -9.48
N ARG A 227 24.76 -7.02 -10.31
CA ARG A 227 25.68 -6.15 -11.06
C ARG A 227 26.52 -5.29 -10.12
N VAL A 228 25.88 -4.64 -9.13
CA VAL A 228 26.58 -3.88 -8.08
C VAL A 228 27.61 -4.77 -7.36
N CYS A 229 27.22 -5.99 -6.98
CA CYS A 229 28.14 -6.92 -6.35
C CYS A 229 29.33 -7.34 -7.22
N SER A 230 29.17 -7.38 -8.54
CA SER A 230 30.29 -7.68 -9.46
C SER A 230 31.20 -6.49 -9.73
N GLU A 231 30.66 -5.27 -9.72
CA GLU A 231 31.42 -4.03 -9.97
C GLU A 231 32.32 -3.68 -8.78
N ASP A 232 31.90 -4.00 -7.56
CA ASP A 232 32.66 -3.77 -6.32
C ASP A 232 33.88 -4.72 -6.15
N GLY A 233 34.15 -5.61 -7.12
CA GLY A 233 35.33 -6.48 -7.11
C GLY A 233 35.29 -7.64 -6.10
N HIS A 234 34.17 -7.83 -5.39
CA HIS A 234 34.02 -8.93 -4.44
C HIS A 234 33.91 -10.28 -5.14
N LYS A 235 34.37 -11.34 -4.45
CA LYS A 235 34.24 -12.73 -4.91
C LYS A 235 32.78 -13.01 -5.28
N THR A 236 32.60 -13.70 -6.41
CA THR A 236 31.30 -14.01 -7.01
C THR A 236 30.28 -14.45 -5.95
N VAL A 237 29.22 -13.65 -5.78
CA VAL A 237 28.18 -13.92 -4.79
C VAL A 237 27.51 -15.27 -5.10
N LYS A 238 27.44 -16.14 -4.09
CA LYS A 238 27.39 -17.61 -4.31
C LYS A 238 26.06 -18.28 -4.67
N PRO A 239 24.86 -17.68 -4.69
CA PRO A 239 23.73 -18.42 -5.22
C PRO A 239 23.72 -18.34 -6.76
N LYS A 240 23.86 -19.50 -7.43
CA LYS A 240 23.51 -19.64 -8.85
C LYS A 240 21.99 -19.47 -8.97
N LEU A 241 21.56 -18.25 -9.31
CA LEU A 241 20.15 -17.91 -9.48
C LEU A 241 19.73 -18.08 -10.95
N PHE A 242 18.68 -18.85 -11.20
CA PHE A 242 18.09 -19.04 -12.53
C PHE A 242 17.05 -17.96 -12.82
N LEU A 243 17.49 -16.70 -12.93
CA LEU A 243 16.58 -15.55 -13.06
C LEU A 243 15.77 -15.58 -14.35
N ASP A 244 16.37 -16.04 -15.45
CA ASP A 244 15.68 -16.10 -16.75
C ASP A 244 14.56 -17.14 -16.75
N LEU A 245 14.73 -18.24 -16.01
CA LEU A 245 13.67 -19.24 -15.81
C LEU A 245 12.53 -18.70 -14.95
N ILE A 246 12.84 -17.93 -13.90
CA ILE A 246 11.80 -17.27 -13.09
C ILE A 246 11.04 -16.28 -13.95
N GLU A 247 11.74 -15.39 -14.65
CA GLU A 247 11.12 -14.37 -15.48
C GLU A 247 10.16 -14.98 -16.50
N LYS A 248 10.63 -15.96 -17.29
CA LYS A 248 9.79 -16.66 -18.27
C LYS A 248 8.57 -17.31 -17.60
N SER A 249 8.77 -17.98 -16.47
CA SER A 249 7.68 -18.63 -15.76
C SER A 249 6.67 -17.63 -15.16
N VAL A 250 7.12 -16.47 -14.71
CA VAL A 250 6.27 -15.38 -14.22
C VAL A 250 5.50 -14.73 -15.37
N GLN A 251 6.12 -14.54 -16.54
CA GLN A 251 5.45 -14.05 -17.74
C GLN A 251 4.34 -14.99 -18.19
N ILE A 252 4.60 -16.30 -18.25
CA ILE A 252 3.58 -17.31 -18.57
C ILE A 252 2.45 -17.28 -17.53
N GLY A 253 2.78 -17.22 -16.23
CA GLY A 253 1.79 -17.14 -15.15
C GLY A 253 0.90 -15.89 -15.26
N ARG A 254 1.51 -14.74 -15.62
CA ARG A 254 0.81 -13.48 -15.87
C ARG A 254 -0.13 -13.57 -17.07
N GLU A 255 0.31 -14.16 -18.18
CA GLU A 255 -0.52 -14.37 -19.37
C GLU A 255 -1.73 -15.25 -19.04
N MET A 256 -1.49 -16.37 -18.35
CA MET A 256 -2.56 -17.27 -17.89
C MET A 256 -3.52 -16.58 -16.91
N ALA A 257 -3.01 -15.78 -15.97
CA ALA A 257 -3.83 -15.01 -15.04
C ALA A 257 -4.67 -13.95 -15.76
N THR A 258 -4.10 -13.29 -16.76
CA THR A 258 -4.82 -12.33 -17.61
C THR A 258 -5.96 -13.02 -18.36
N LEU A 259 -5.68 -14.14 -19.01
CA LEU A 259 -6.68 -14.95 -19.72
C LEU A 259 -7.75 -15.47 -18.76
N THR A 260 -7.37 -15.94 -17.58
CA THR A 260 -8.33 -16.44 -16.58
C THR A 260 -9.16 -15.32 -15.99
N SER A 261 -8.62 -14.12 -15.83
CA SER A 261 -9.34 -12.98 -15.23
C SER A 261 -10.44 -12.40 -16.13
N SER A 262 -10.36 -12.59 -17.45
CA SER A 262 -11.37 -12.11 -18.40
C SER A 262 -12.58 -13.04 -18.53
N LEU A 263 -12.40 -14.34 -18.30
CA LEU A 263 -13.44 -15.36 -18.41
C LEU A 263 -14.60 -15.24 -17.39
N PRO A 264 -14.37 -15.04 -16.07
CA PRO A 264 -15.45 -15.05 -15.08
C PRO A 264 -16.38 -13.85 -15.21
N VAL A 265 -15.89 -12.72 -15.72
CA VAL A 265 -16.74 -11.53 -15.93
C VAL A 265 -17.72 -11.78 -17.07
N LEU A 266 -17.26 -12.36 -18.17
CA LEU A 266 -18.14 -12.67 -19.29
C LEU A 266 -19.18 -13.71 -18.89
N SER A 267 -18.79 -14.79 -18.21
CA SER A 267 -19.73 -15.80 -17.72
C SER A 267 -20.71 -15.23 -16.69
N PHE A 268 -20.25 -14.31 -15.83
CA PHE A 268 -21.10 -13.65 -14.86
C PHE A 268 -22.14 -12.75 -15.54
N VAL A 269 -21.70 -11.90 -16.50
CA VAL A 269 -22.61 -11.04 -17.29
C VAL A 269 -23.60 -11.88 -18.08
N GLN A 270 -23.15 -12.98 -18.70
CA GLN A 270 -24.03 -13.91 -19.41
C GLN A 270 -25.07 -14.53 -18.48
N ASN A 271 -24.65 -15.13 -17.37
CA ASN A 271 -25.56 -15.75 -16.40
C ASN A 271 -26.57 -14.75 -15.84
N LEU A 272 -26.13 -13.52 -15.61
CA LEU A 272 -26.98 -12.47 -15.08
C LEU A 272 -27.96 -11.92 -16.12
N ALA A 273 -27.53 -11.77 -17.38
CA ALA A 273 -28.41 -11.44 -18.50
C ALA A 273 -29.47 -12.54 -18.73
N PHE A 274 -29.07 -13.82 -18.69
CA PHE A 274 -30.00 -14.94 -18.77
C PHE A 274 -30.96 -14.98 -17.57
N GLY A 275 -30.49 -14.65 -16.36
CA GLY A 275 -31.33 -14.54 -15.18
C GLY A 275 -32.42 -13.46 -15.33
N ILE A 276 -32.04 -12.27 -15.80
CA ILE A 276 -33.00 -11.18 -16.04
C ILE A 276 -33.98 -11.55 -17.15
N ALA A 277 -33.48 -12.07 -18.28
CA ALA A 277 -34.34 -12.50 -19.38
C ALA A 277 -35.34 -13.59 -18.93
N GLY A 278 -34.88 -14.56 -18.12
CA GLY A 278 -35.73 -15.61 -17.57
C GLY A 278 -36.82 -15.06 -16.65
N ILE A 279 -36.48 -14.11 -15.76
CA ILE A 279 -37.46 -13.43 -14.90
C ILE A 279 -38.47 -12.64 -15.73
N SER A 280 -38.00 -11.88 -16.74
CA SER A 280 -38.88 -11.11 -17.62
C SER A 280 -39.84 -12.00 -18.40
N ILE A 281 -39.35 -13.11 -18.97
CA ILE A 281 -40.19 -14.08 -19.68
C ILE A 281 -41.22 -14.69 -18.73
N ALA A 282 -40.82 -15.13 -17.53
CA ALA A 282 -41.73 -15.70 -16.56
C ALA A 282 -42.84 -14.73 -16.14
N VAL A 283 -42.50 -13.45 -15.93
CA VAL A 283 -43.48 -12.40 -15.61
C VAL A 283 -44.43 -12.14 -16.78
N LEU A 284 -43.91 -11.98 -18.01
CA LEU A 284 -44.74 -11.75 -19.20
C LEU A 284 -45.68 -12.93 -19.48
N SER A 285 -45.20 -14.17 -19.32
CA SER A 285 -46.03 -15.37 -19.42
C SER A 285 -47.14 -15.39 -18.38
N ALA A 286 -46.85 -15.04 -17.13
CA ALA A 286 -47.87 -14.98 -16.08
C ALA A 286 -48.94 -13.91 -16.36
N VAL A 287 -48.54 -12.74 -16.89
CA VAL A 287 -49.47 -11.66 -17.26
C VAL A 287 -50.37 -12.08 -18.43
N ASN A 288 -49.81 -12.68 -19.48
CA ASN A 288 -50.58 -13.12 -20.65
C ASN A 288 -51.59 -14.23 -20.31
N ILE A 289 -51.27 -15.12 -19.37
CA ILE A 289 -52.22 -16.12 -18.86
C ILE A 289 -53.37 -15.44 -18.10
N GLY A 290 -53.08 -14.37 -17.36
CA GLY A 290 -54.08 -13.60 -16.61
C GLY A 290 -55.02 -12.74 -17.48
N GLN A 291 -54.64 -12.43 -18.73
CA GLN A 291 -55.43 -11.64 -19.69
C GLN A 291 -56.18 -12.51 -20.72
N GLY A 292 -56.48 -13.77 -20.37
CA GLY A 292 -57.28 -14.64 -21.22
C GLY A 292 -58.53 -13.90 -21.77
N PRO A 293 -58.92 -14.12 -23.04
CA PRO A 293 -59.90 -13.29 -23.71
C PRO A 293 -61.17 -13.24 -22.88
N GLU A 294 -61.64 -12.03 -22.55
CA GLU A 294 -62.84 -11.74 -21.74
C GLU A 294 -64.16 -12.32 -22.32
N GLY A 295 -64.10 -13.24 -23.27
CA GLY A 295 -65.27 -13.84 -23.93
C GLY A 295 -65.19 -15.35 -24.20
N THR A 296 -64.16 -16.07 -23.73
CA THR A 296 -64.12 -17.53 -23.89
C THR A 296 -64.28 -18.22 -22.54
N THR A 297 -65.45 -18.85 -22.36
CA THR A 297 -65.79 -19.77 -21.27
C THR A 297 -64.89 -21.01 -21.30
N ALA A 298 -63.61 -20.84 -20.96
CA ALA A 298 -62.61 -21.90 -20.84
C ALA A 298 -62.75 -22.64 -19.50
N SER A 299 -63.98 -23.00 -19.11
CA SER A 299 -64.27 -23.66 -17.84
C SER A 299 -64.14 -25.19 -17.89
N SER A 300 -63.71 -25.80 -19.01
CA SER A 300 -63.85 -27.25 -19.17
C SER A 300 -62.58 -28.09 -19.36
N VAL A 301 -61.36 -27.56 -19.50
CA VAL A 301 -60.21 -28.45 -19.84
C VAL A 301 -58.92 -28.27 -19.02
N ILE A 302 -58.74 -27.23 -18.22
CA ILE A 302 -57.52 -27.11 -17.41
C ILE A 302 -57.91 -26.89 -15.96
N GLY A 303 -57.62 -27.90 -15.12
CA GLY A 303 -57.87 -27.87 -13.69
C GLY A 303 -57.42 -26.54 -13.09
N THR A 304 -58.24 -25.99 -12.20
CA THR A 304 -58.07 -24.69 -11.55
C THR A 304 -56.72 -24.63 -10.84
N VAL A 305 -55.68 -24.18 -11.55
CA VAL A 305 -54.44 -23.77 -10.93
C VAL A 305 -54.76 -22.46 -10.23
N VAL A 306 -55.02 -22.56 -8.92
CA VAL A 306 -55.16 -21.38 -8.07
C VAL A 306 -53.78 -20.74 -7.98
N TYR A 307 -53.56 -19.71 -8.80
CA TYR A 307 -52.35 -18.91 -8.70
C TYR A 307 -52.40 -18.10 -7.40
N ASP A 308 -51.26 -18.03 -6.72
CA ASP A 308 -51.12 -17.20 -5.53
C ASP A 308 -51.43 -15.74 -5.89
N PRO A 309 -52.36 -15.06 -5.19
CA PRO A 309 -52.68 -13.65 -5.41
C PRO A 309 -51.45 -12.73 -5.36
N PHE A 310 -50.43 -13.10 -4.57
CA PHE A 310 -49.17 -12.37 -4.47
C PHE A 310 -48.35 -12.44 -5.78
N LEU A 311 -48.37 -13.58 -6.46
CA LEU A 311 -47.71 -13.75 -7.77
C LEU A 311 -48.36 -12.87 -8.84
N ILE A 312 -49.69 -12.80 -8.85
CA ILE A 312 -50.44 -11.94 -9.77
C ILE A 312 -50.18 -10.46 -9.49
N LEU A 313 -50.18 -10.06 -8.21
CA LEU A 313 -49.90 -8.68 -7.82
C LEU A 313 -48.47 -8.28 -8.18
N SER A 314 -47.50 -9.17 -7.93
CA SER A 314 -46.09 -8.95 -8.29
C SER A 314 -45.91 -8.83 -9.80
N ALA A 315 -46.57 -9.70 -10.57
CA ALA A 315 -46.50 -9.67 -12.03
C ALA A 315 -47.10 -8.38 -12.61
N LYS A 316 -48.26 -7.93 -12.10
CA LYS A 316 -48.87 -6.64 -12.47
C LYS A 316 -47.97 -5.45 -12.11
N PHE A 317 -47.42 -5.43 -10.90
CA PHE A 317 -46.51 -4.37 -10.46
C PHE A 317 -45.26 -4.28 -11.37
N ILE A 318 -44.66 -5.42 -11.71
CA ILE A 318 -43.50 -5.46 -12.62
C ILE A 318 -43.90 -5.01 -14.03
N ALA A 319 -45.07 -5.42 -14.53
CA ALA A 319 -45.54 -5.03 -15.86
C ALA A 319 -45.83 -3.53 -15.96
N GLU A 320 -46.52 -2.95 -14.97
CA GLU A 320 -46.86 -1.52 -14.93
C GLU A 320 -45.62 -0.63 -14.75
N ARG A 321 -44.57 -1.15 -14.08
CA ARG A 321 -43.33 -0.42 -13.79
C ARG A 321 -42.13 -0.99 -14.55
N PHE A 322 -42.38 -1.65 -15.68
CA PHE A 322 -41.35 -2.39 -16.41
C PHE A 322 -40.13 -1.54 -16.78
N THR A 323 -40.36 -0.29 -17.20
CA THR A 323 -39.29 0.66 -17.54
C THR A 323 -38.42 1.03 -16.34
N SER A 324 -39.03 1.35 -15.20
CA SER A 324 -38.32 1.63 -13.94
C SER A 324 -37.57 0.41 -13.41
N PHE A 325 -38.19 -0.77 -13.46
CA PHE A 325 -37.57 -2.02 -13.04
C PHE A 325 -36.38 -2.40 -13.92
N THR A 326 -36.50 -2.24 -15.23
CA THR A 326 -35.40 -2.48 -16.19
C THR A 326 -34.27 -1.47 -15.96
N ALA A 327 -34.59 -0.19 -15.74
CA ALA A 327 -33.58 0.83 -15.44
C ALA A 327 -32.83 0.54 -14.14
N ILE A 328 -33.54 0.18 -13.06
CA ILE A 328 -32.93 -0.21 -11.77
C ILE A 328 -32.07 -1.47 -11.93
N SER A 329 -32.57 -2.47 -12.66
CA SER A 329 -31.81 -3.68 -12.97
C SER A 329 -30.54 -3.34 -13.75
N CYS A 330 -30.61 -2.50 -14.77
CA CYS A 330 -29.44 -2.00 -15.52
C CYS A 330 -28.47 -1.23 -14.62
N VAL A 331 -28.94 -0.41 -13.69
CA VAL A 331 -28.07 0.31 -12.73
C VAL A 331 -27.40 -0.68 -11.76
N LEU A 332 -28.13 -1.66 -11.25
CA LEU A 332 -27.59 -2.75 -10.44
C LEU A 332 -26.58 -3.59 -11.22
N LEU A 333 -26.86 -3.92 -12.48
CA LEU A 333 -25.95 -4.60 -13.40
C LEU A 333 -24.67 -3.78 -13.57
N LEU A 334 -24.77 -2.49 -13.85
CA LEU A 334 -23.62 -1.60 -14.02
C LEU A 334 -22.84 -1.43 -12.73
N PHE A 335 -23.51 -1.36 -11.58
CA PHE A 335 -22.88 -1.29 -10.27
C PHE A 335 -22.14 -2.59 -9.93
N VAL A 336 -22.78 -3.75 -10.10
CA VAL A 336 -22.17 -5.06 -9.84
C VAL A 336 -21.07 -5.36 -10.85
N TYR A 337 -21.27 -5.02 -12.13
CA TYR A 337 -20.23 -5.07 -13.15
C TYR A 337 -19.05 -4.17 -12.77
N GLY A 338 -19.30 -2.94 -12.34
CA GLY A 338 -18.27 -2.02 -11.86
C GLY A 338 -17.53 -2.53 -10.62
N TYR A 339 -18.26 -3.11 -9.66
CA TYR A 339 -17.72 -3.75 -8.46
C TYR A 339 -16.84 -4.95 -8.79
N HIS A 340 -17.26 -5.80 -9.74
CA HIS A 340 -16.51 -6.98 -10.15
C HIS A 340 -15.34 -6.69 -11.08
N ARG A 341 -15.42 -5.67 -11.95
CA ARG A 341 -14.39 -5.40 -12.96
C ARG A 341 -13.09 -4.82 -12.37
N LYS A 342 -12.89 -4.83 -11.05
CA LYS A 342 -11.86 -4.02 -10.40
C LYS A 342 -11.84 -2.62 -11.05
N ILE A 343 -13.01 -1.94 -11.18
CA ILE A 343 -12.93 -0.47 -11.13
C ILE A 343 -12.10 -0.23 -9.89
N ASP A 344 -10.95 0.42 -10.03
CA ASP A 344 -10.04 0.63 -8.93
C ASP A 344 -10.82 1.32 -7.82
N VAL A 345 -11.38 0.52 -6.90
CA VAL A 345 -12.28 0.93 -5.83
C VAL A 345 -11.52 1.87 -4.88
N GLY A 346 -10.19 1.94 -5.05
CA GLY A 346 -9.31 2.94 -4.47
C GLY A 346 -9.57 4.38 -4.91
N THR A 347 -10.21 4.62 -6.07
CA THR A 347 -10.42 5.98 -6.63
C THR A 347 -11.63 6.70 -6.04
N THR A 348 -12.70 5.99 -5.67
CA THR A 348 -13.84 6.60 -4.97
C THR A 348 -13.70 6.41 -3.45
N THR A 349 -13.43 7.50 -2.75
CA THR A 349 -13.25 7.54 -1.29
C THR A 349 -14.39 6.87 -0.52
N PHE A 350 -15.63 6.97 -1.03
CA PHE A 350 -16.81 6.34 -0.44
C PHE A 350 -16.74 4.81 -0.46
N VAL A 351 -16.51 4.19 -1.62
CA VAL A 351 -16.51 2.73 -1.74
C VAL A 351 -15.32 2.12 -1.00
N ARG A 352 -14.16 2.79 -1.01
CA ARG A 352 -13.00 2.41 -0.21
C ARG A 352 -13.29 2.43 1.30
N THR A 353 -14.04 3.43 1.76
CA THR A 353 -14.44 3.54 3.16
C THR A 353 -15.44 2.46 3.54
N LEU A 354 -16.45 2.21 2.69
CA LEU A 354 -17.41 1.14 2.88
C LEU A 354 -16.74 -0.24 2.91
N ALA A 355 -15.84 -0.54 1.96
CA ALA A 355 -15.10 -1.78 1.91
C ALA A 355 -14.21 -1.99 3.16
N ARG A 356 -13.61 -0.91 3.69
CA ARG A 356 -12.82 -0.96 4.94
C ARG A 356 -13.69 -1.23 6.17
N VAL A 357 -14.89 -0.65 6.23
CA VAL A 357 -15.86 -0.88 7.31
C VAL A 357 -16.39 -2.32 7.28
N LEU A 358 -16.58 -2.89 6.09
CA LEU A 358 -17.09 -4.25 5.91
C LEU A 358 -15.99 -5.34 5.97
N ALA A 359 -14.72 -4.99 5.82
CA ALA A 359 -13.59 -5.94 5.84
C ALA A 359 -13.50 -6.86 7.07
N PRO A 360 -13.82 -6.43 8.31
CA PRO A 360 -13.82 -7.33 9.46
C PRO A 360 -15.02 -8.27 9.53
N LEU A 361 -16.05 -8.09 8.69
CA LEU A 361 -17.24 -8.95 8.70
C LEU A 361 -17.00 -10.25 7.92
N PRO A 362 -17.59 -11.38 8.35
CA PRO A 362 -17.63 -12.59 7.53
C PRO A 362 -18.34 -12.32 6.20
N LYS A 363 -17.90 -12.98 5.12
CA LYS A 363 -18.37 -12.72 3.73
C LYS A 363 -19.89 -12.72 3.58
N SER A 364 -20.59 -13.62 4.29
CA SER A 364 -22.05 -13.67 4.28
C SER A 364 -22.70 -12.41 4.85
N ALA A 365 -22.15 -11.87 5.95
CA ALA A 365 -22.63 -10.64 6.57
C ALA A 365 -22.32 -9.41 5.71
N SER A 366 -21.13 -9.34 5.08
CA SER A 366 -20.81 -8.23 4.18
C SER A 366 -21.73 -8.20 2.95
N VAL A 367 -22.10 -9.38 2.43
CA VAL A 367 -23.08 -9.49 1.33
C VAL A 367 -24.46 -9.02 1.80
N ALA A 368 -24.92 -9.45 2.97
CA ALA A 368 -26.20 -9.01 3.53
C ALA A 368 -26.27 -7.49 3.72
N VAL A 369 -25.23 -6.87 4.30
CA VAL A 369 -25.17 -5.41 4.48
C VAL A 369 -25.17 -4.67 3.13
N THR A 370 -24.47 -5.21 2.13
CA THR A 370 -24.46 -4.61 0.79
C THR A 370 -25.84 -4.70 0.12
N ILE A 371 -26.55 -5.82 0.28
CA ILE A 371 -27.93 -5.99 -0.21
C ILE A 371 -28.86 -4.98 0.46
N VAL A 372 -28.78 -4.84 1.79
CA VAL A 372 -29.61 -3.88 2.55
C VAL A 372 -29.35 -2.44 2.08
N LEU A 373 -28.08 -2.04 1.93
CA LEU A 373 -27.74 -0.71 1.40
C LEU A 373 -28.28 -0.50 -0.03
N GLY A 374 -28.20 -1.53 -0.89
CA GLY A 374 -28.79 -1.49 -2.22
C GLY A 374 -30.31 -1.27 -2.17
N ILE A 375 -31.02 -2.01 -1.33
CA ILE A 375 -32.47 -1.86 -1.12
C ILE A 375 -32.80 -0.44 -0.62
N LEU A 376 -32.03 0.10 0.32
CA LEU A 376 -32.24 1.45 0.85
C LEU A 376 -32.04 2.53 -0.23
N VAL A 377 -31.02 2.40 -1.08
CA VAL A 377 -30.79 3.32 -2.19
C VAL A 377 -31.94 3.27 -3.21
N ILE A 378 -32.42 2.07 -3.53
CA ILE A 378 -33.59 1.89 -4.41
C ILE A 378 -34.84 2.53 -3.79
N GLY A 379 -35.09 2.28 -2.50
CA GLY A 379 -36.21 2.85 -1.77
C GLY A 379 -36.16 4.39 -1.72
N ALA A 380 -34.98 4.96 -1.44
CA ALA A 380 -34.77 6.41 -1.45
C ALA A 380 -34.99 7.01 -2.84
N THR A 381 -34.51 6.35 -3.89
CA THR A 381 -34.69 6.79 -5.28
C THR A 381 -36.18 6.76 -5.67
N PHE A 382 -36.89 5.71 -5.28
CA PHE A 382 -38.33 5.58 -5.50
C PHE A 382 -39.13 6.65 -4.75
N PHE A 383 -38.74 6.95 -3.50
CA PHE A 383 -39.36 8.00 -2.70
C PHE A 383 -39.18 9.38 -3.35
N VAL A 384 -37.95 9.72 -3.75
CA VAL A 384 -37.66 10.99 -4.44
C VAL A 384 -38.41 11.08 -5.76
N TRP A 385 -38.49 10.00 -6.53
CA TRP A 385 -39.26 9.96 -7.77
C TRP A 385 -40.75 10.27 -7.53
N ASN A 386 -41.39 9.58 -6.59
CA ASN A 386 -42.80 9.82 -6.27
C ASN A 386 -43.05 11.26 -5.81
N LEU A 387 -42.15 11.81 -5.01
CA LEU A 387 -42.22 13.21 -4.55
C LEU A 387 -42.18 14.20 -5.73
N LEU A 388 -41.44 13.86 -6.80
CA LEU A 388 -41.28 14.72 -7.98
C LEU A 388 -42.40 14.54 -9.01
N THR A 389 -42.99 13.34 -9.13
CA THR A 389 -44.02 13.06 -10.14
C THR A 389 -45.46 13.21 -9.63
N HIS A 390 -45.65 13.19 -8.31
CA HIS A 390 -46.93 13.40 -7.65
C HIS A 390 -46.82 14.53 -6.61
N PRO A 391 -46.62 15.79 -7.05
CA PRO A 391 -46.53 16.93 -6.15
C PRO A 391 -47.83 17.23 -5.40
#